data_AF-A0A2G8JKY1-F1
#
_entry.id   AF-A0A2G8JKY1-F1
#
_cell.length_a   1.000
_cell.length_b   1.000
_cell.length_c   1.000
_cell.angle_alpha   90.00
_cell.angle_beta   90.00
_cell.angle_gamma   90.00
#
_symmetry.space_group_name_H-M   'P 1'
#
loop_
_entity.id
_entity.type
_entity.pdbx_description
1 polymer ?
#
loop_
_entity_poly.entity_id
_entity_poly.type
_entity_poly.pdbx_seq_one_letter_code
_entity_poly.pdbx_strand_id
1 'polypeptide(L)'
;MYVNNICSKRYHCTSDWLITEEVYHCEDGATCIEEDDVYKCSCNHGYVGDGINCVPQSNPRDCYDLLNAGVTADGVYTIYPTDDTEVQVYCLMTTNGGGWTIFQRRSGASVDFNRGWNDYKYGFGDPNNDYWLGNEIIHALTSRKSYQLRIALRDAGGSPKYILCNSFSLGSEQDKYRLYADVPYAYSEIGDIFYENIGQQFSTSDSDNDGSWLIDCANEHQGVVCTDASMKIKAVKHLETTVLGTIAD
;
A
#
# COMPACT_ATOMS: atom_id res chain seq x y z
N MET A 1 -3.49 -11.90 -39.92
CA MET A 1 -3.67 -10.45 -39.72
C MET A 1 -2.37 -9.79 -40.09
N TYR A 2 -2.40 -8.75 -40.92
CA TYR A 2 -1.20 -8.08 -41.42
C TYR A 2 -1.35 -6.57 -41.21
N VAL A 3 -0.26 -5.89 -40.85
CA VAL A 3 -0.19 -4.45 -40.70
C VAL A 3 0.97 -3.96 -41.56
N ASN A 4 0.81 -2.82 -42.23
CA ASN A 4 1.88 -2.28 -43.05
C ASN A 4 3.02 -1.69 -42.20
N ASN A 5 4.18 -1.49 -42.81
CA ASN A 5 5.42 -1.04 -42.15
C ASN A 5 5.40 0.35 -41.50
N ILE A 6 4.29 1.08 -41.62
CA ILE A 6 4.08 2.39 -41.01
C ILE A 6 2.85 2.42 -40.10
N CYS A 7 2.29 1.24 -39.78
CA CYS A 7 1.09 1.07 -38.96
C CYS A 7 -0.05 2.02 -39.31
N SER A 8 -0.30 2.22 -40.62
CA SER A 8 -1.40 3.06 -41.13
C SER A 8 -2.56 2.26 -41.72
N LYS A 9 -2.38 0.94 -41.89
CA LYS A 9 -3.40 0.03 -42.41
C LYS A 9 -3.28 -1.35 -41.75
N ARG A 10 -4.43 -1.92 -41.37
CA ARG A 10 -4.54 -3.29 -40.87
C ARG A 10 -5.43 -4.11 -41.79
N TYR A 11 -5.01 -5.34 -42.05
CA TYR A 11 -5.66 -6.29 -42.94
C TYR A 11 -6.02 -7.56 -42.17
N HIS A 12 -7.28 -7.97 -42.24
CA HIS A 12 -7.74 -9.23 -41.67
C HIS A 12 -8.37 -10.12 -42.75
N CYS A 13 -7.91 -11.37 -42.84
CA CYS A 13 -8.50 -12.37 -43.74
C CYS A 13 -9.64 -13.08 -43.02
N THR A 14 -10.78 -13.17 -43.70
CA THR A 14 -11.88 -14.08 -43.38
C THR A 14 -11.89 -15.23 -44.39
N SER A 15 -12.77 -16.22 -44.21
CA SER A 15 -12.89 -17.40 -45.09
C SER A 15 -13.02 -17.02 -46.57
N ASP A 16 -13.62 -15.87 -46.87
CA ASP A 16 -14.00 -15.48 -48.22
C ASP A 16 -13.42 -14.12 -48.67
N TRP A 17 -12.92 -13.28 -47.75
CA TRP A 17 -12.53 -11.89 -48.08
C TRP A 17 -11.35 -11.35 -47.26
N LEU A 18 -10.53 -10.52 -47.90
CA LEU A 18 -9.57 -9.62 -47.24
C LEU A 18 -10.29 -8.32 -46.87
N ILE A 19 -10.34 -8.01 -45.58
CA ILE A 19 -10.94 -6.77 -45.07
C ILE A 19 -9.82 -5.84 -44.62
N THR A 20 -9.97 -4.54 -44.93
CA THR A 20 -8.98 -3.50 -44.60
C THR A 20 -9.61 -2.52 -43.61
N GLU A 21 -8.92 -2.23 -42.50
CA GLU A 21 -9.28 -1.16 -41.57
C GLU A 21 -8.57 0.13 -42.00
N GLU A 22 -9.34 1.14 -42.42
CA GLU A 22 -8.80 2.42 -42.91
C GLU A 22 -8.41 3.40 -41.79
N VAL A 23 -8.71 3.08 -40.53
CA VAL A 23 -8.43 3.93 -39.35
C VAL A 23 -7.47 3.25 -38.39
N TYR A 24 -6.51 2.47 -38.91
CA TYR A 24 -5.46 1.89 -38.08
C TYR A 24 -4.29 2.85 -37.97
N HIS A 25 -4.11 3.48 -36.82
CA HIS A 25 -2.95 4.29 -36.48
C HIS A 25 -2.63 4.12 -35.00
N CYS A 26 -1.36 4.18 -34.62
CA CYS A 26 -0.97 4.13 -33.22
C CYS A 26 -1.36 5.46 -32.54
N GLU A 27 -1.96 5.41 -31.36
CA GLU A 27 -2.35 6.60 -30.58
C GLU A 27 -1.13 7.37 -30.01
N ASP A 28 -1.40 8.57 -29.50
CA ASP A 28 -0.43 9.35 -28.72
C ASP A 28 0.09 8.51 -27.54
N GLY A 29 1.40 8.26 -27.51
CA GLY A 29 2.00 7.37 -26.52
C GLY A 29 2.22 5.94 -27.00
N ALA A 30 2.13 5.66 -28.31
CA ALA A 30 2.52 4.38 -28.91
C ALA A 30 3.53 4.54 -30.08
N THR A 31 4.26 3.48 -30.38
CA THR A 31 5.20 3.40 -31.52
C THR A 31 4.89 2.17 -32.37
N CYS A 32 5.00 2.32 -33.69
CA CYS A 32 4.93 1.19 -34.62
C CYS A 32 6.26 0.40 -34.56
N ILE A 33 6.20 -0.86 -34.15
CA ILE A 33 7.36 -1.74 -34.04
C ILE A 33 7.20 -2.97 -34.94
N GLU A 34 8.32 -3.56 -35.33
CA GLU A 34 8.39 -4.84 -36.05
C GLU A 34 8.79 -5.94 -35.07
N GLU A 35 7.97 -6.97 -34.95
CA GLU A 35 8.23 -8.14 -34.09
C GLU A 35 7.83 -9.41 -34.87
N ASP A 36 8.75 -10.36 -34.99
CA ASP A 36 8.56 -11.60 -35.77
C ASP A 36 8.05 -11.38 -37.21
N ASP A 37 8.63 -10.41 -37.92
CA ASP A 37 8.24 -9.98 -39.28
C ASP A 37 6.78 -9.47 -39.38
N VAL A 38 6.18 -9.08 -38.25
CA VAL A 38 4.84 -8.49 -38.18
C VAL A 38 4.91 -7.10 -37.54
N TYR A 39 4.38 -6.10 -38.24
CA TYR A 39 4.23 -4.76 -37.67
C TYR A 39 3.06 -4.72 -36.69
N LYS A 40 3.25 -4.03 -35.56
CA LYS A 40 2.19 -3.76 -34.60
C LYS A 40 2.46 -2.44 -33.88
N CYS A 41 1.39 -1.78 -33.44
CA CYS A 41 1.55 -0.72 -32.47
C CYS A 41 1.90 -1.31 -31.10
N SER A 42 2.79 -0.64 -30.38
CA SER A 42 3.18 -0.97 -29.01
C SER A 42 3.22 0.31 -28.19
N CYS A 43 2.65 0.28 -26.98
CA CYS A 43 2.67 1.45 -26.11
C CYS A 43 4.12 1.82 -25.75
N ASN A 44 4.39 3.12 -25.73
CA ASN A 44 5.67 3.68 -25.33
C ASN A 44 5.92 3.42 -23.83
N HIS A 45 7.18 3.57 -23.42
CA HIS A 45 7.54 3.47 -22.01
C HIS A 45 6.68 4.42 -21.15
N GLY A 46 6.10 3.90 -20.07
CA GLY A 46 5.17 4.64 -19.21
C GLY A 46 3.71 4.62 -19.67
N TYR A 47 3.36 3.80 -20.67
CA TYR A 47 1.99 3.55 -21.12
C TYR A 47 1.71 2.04 -21.19
N VAL A 48 0.46 1.64 -20.95
CA VAL A 48 -0.01 0.25 -21.06
C VAL A 48 -1.26 0.17 -21.93
N GLY A 49 -1.43 -0.95 -22.64
CA GLY A 49 -2.55 -1.16 -23.55
C GLY A 49 -2.22 -2.08 -24.73
N ASP A 50 -3.04 -2.04 -25.78
CA ASP A 50 -2.91 -2.87 -26.99
C ASP A 50 -2.11 -2.19 -28.11
N GLY A 51 -1.49 -1.04 -27.81
CA GLY A 51 -0.78 -0.20 -28.78
C GLY A 51 -1.68 0.71 -29.60
N ILE A 52 -2.98 0.44 -29.65
CA ILE A 52 -3.99 1.30 -30.28
C ILE A 52 -4.66 2.19 -29.25
N ASN A 53 -4.91 1.67 -28.05
CA ASN A 53 -5.35 2.39 -26.88
C ASN A 53 -4.25 2.33 -25.85
N CYS A 54 -3.54 3.43 -25.63
CA CYS A 54 -2.45 3.49 -24.66
C CYS A 54 -2.82 4.48 -23.54
N VAL A 55 -2.95 3.96 -22.33
CA VAL A 55 -3.17 4.79 -21.14
C VAL A 55 -1.88 4.91 -20.35
N PRO A 56 -1.60 6.05 -19.70
CA PRO A 56 -0.43 6.18 -18.83
C PRO A 56 -0.41 5.02 -17.83
N GLN A 57 0.72 4.34 -17.73
CA GLN A 57 0.96 3.31 -16.75
C GLN A 57 0.84 3.94 -15.38
N SER A 58 -0.24 3.62 -14.65
CA SER A 58 -0.42 4.12 -13.31
C SER A 58 0.66 3.50 -12.43
N ASN A 59 1.54 4.35 -11.89
CA ASN A 59 2.49 3.95 -10.87
C ASN A 59 1.74 3.29 -9.69
N PRO A 60 2.20 2.12 -9.21
CA PRO A 60 1.52 1.39 -8.15
C PRO A 60 1.52 2.21 -6.87
N ARG A 61 0.34 2.48 -6.31
CA ARG A 61 0.20 3.34 -5.12
C ARG A 61 0.50 2.58 -3.83
N ASP A 62 0.27 1.28 -3.85
CA ASP A 62 0.52 0.38 -2.75
C ASP A 62 0.81 -1.05 -3.24
N CYS A 63 1.03 -1.96 -2.31
CA CYS A 63 1.28 -3.37 -2.63
C CYS A 63 0.08 -4.08 -3.25
N TYR A 64 -1.14 -3.56 -3.09
CA TYR A 64 -2.32 -4.16 -3.68
C TYR A 64 -2.41 -3.84 -5.18
N ASP A 65 -2.03 -2.63 -5.60
CA ASP A 65 -1.88 -2.30 -7.02
C ASP A 65 -0.82 -3.19 -7.69
N LEU A 66 0.30 -3.45 -7.01
CA LEU A 66 1.34 -4.39 -7.49
C LEU A 66 0.79 -5.82 -7.62
N LEU A 67 0.01 -6.29 -6.64
CA LEU A 67 -0.63 -7.61 -6.69
C LEU A 67 -1.56 -7.72 -7.89
N ASN A 68 -2.39 -6.70 -8.13
CA ASN A 68 -3.31 -6.64 -9.27
C ASN A 68 -2.58 -6.56 -10.62
N ALA A 69 -1.37 -5.99 -10.65
CA ALA A 69 -0.47 -6.03 -11.79
C ALA A 69 0.25 -7.40 -11.98
N GLY A 70 -0.06 -8.41 -11.16
CA GLY A 70 0.46 -9.76 -11.28
C GLY A 70 1.73 -10.04 -10.46
N VAL A 71 2.16 -9.12 -9.61
CA VAL A 71 3.31 -9.33 -8.70
C VAL A 71 2.88 -10.25 -7.57
N THR A 72 3.49 -11.43 -7.47
CA THR A 72 3.08 -12.49 -6.53
C THR A 72 4.14 -12.87 -5.49
N ALA A 73 5.36 -12.36 -5.62
CA ALA A 73 6.44 -12.64 -4.67
C ALA A 73 6.48 -11.61 -3.54
N ASP A 74 6.67 -12.08 -2.30
CA ASP A 74 6.96 -11.19 -1.17
C ASP A 74 8.32 -10.50 -1.39
N GLY A 75 8.45 -9.24 -0.96
CA GLY A 75 9.72 -8.52 -1.08
C GLY A 75 9.57 -7.01 -0.95
N VAL A 76 10.69 -6.30 -1.13
CA VAL A 76 10.70 -4.84 -1.15
C VAL A 76 10.43 -4.33 -2.55
N TYR A 77 9.46 -3.44 -2.67
CA TYR A 77 9.05 -2.81 -3.92
C TYR A 77 8.95 -1.30 -3.75
N THR A 78 9.10 -0.58 -4.86
CA THR A 78 8.81 0.85 -4.92
C THR A 78 7.32 1.06 -5.18
N ILE A 79 6.70 1.91 -4.37
CA ILE A 79 5.32 2.40 -4.55
C ILE A 79 5.31 3.92 -4.59
N TYR A 80 4.19 4.49 -5.05
CA TYR A 80 4.02 5.92 -5.24
C TYR A 80 2.78 6.44 -4.49
N PRO A 81 2.83 6.62 -3.16
CA PRO A 81 1.68 7.04 -2.35
C PRO A 81 1.01 8.33 -2.83
N THR A 82 1.78 9.23 -3.43
CA THR A 82 1.32 10.44 -4.13
C THR A 82 1.97 10.51 -5.51
N ASP A 83 1.59 11.48 -6.34
CA ASP A 83 2.09 11.59 -7.73
C ASP A 83 3.60 11.84 -7.79
N ASP A 84 4.15 12.56 -6.80
CA ASP A 84 5.55 12.98 -6.77
C ASP A 84 6.39 12.30 -5.66
N THR A 85 5.81 11.37 -4.90
CA THR A 85 6.50 10.70 -3.79
C THR A 85 6.69 9.23 -4.12
N GLU A 86 7.95 8.81 -4.26
CA GLU A 86 8.34 7.40 -4.33
C GLU A 86 8.87 6.92 -2.97
N VAL A 87 8.54 5.68 -2.60
CA VAL A 87 9.04 5.06 -1.36
C VAL A 87 9.15 3.55 -1.50
N GLN A 88 10.14 2.97 -0.84
CA GLN A 88 10.29 1.52 -0.77
C GLN A 88 9.50 0.95 0.42
N VAL A 89 8.72 -0.09 0.17
CA VAL A 89 7.93 -0.80 1.17
C VAL A 89 8.13 -2.29 1.03
N TYR A 90 7.97 -3.03 2.13
CA TYR A 90 7.86 -4.48 2.06
C TYR A 90 6.41 -4.86 1.74
N CYS A 91 6.22 -5.63 0.67
CA CYS A 91 4.94 -6.18 0.27
C CYS A 91 4.84 -7.66 0.65
N LEU A 92 3.76 -8.02 1.37
CA LEU A 92 3.35 -9.43 1.50
C LEU A 92 2.30 -9.73 0.43
N MET A 93 2.72 -10.45 -0.61
CA MET A 93 1.92 -10.87 -1.75
C MET A 93 1.34 -12.28 -1.58
N THR A 94 1.93 -13.10 -0.70
CA THR A 94 1.53 -14.52 -0.56
C THR A 94 0.53 -14.77 0.57
N THR A 95 0.56 -13.95 1.62
CA THR A 95 -0.17 -14.21 2.87
C THR A 95 -1.58 -13.61 2.83
N ASN A 96 -2.59 -14.41 3.16
CA ASN A 96 -3.99 -13.98 3.33
C ASN A 96 -4.52 -13.11 2.17
N GLY A 97 -4.38 -13.64 0.95
CA GLY A 97 -4.83 -12.98 -0.27
C GLY A 97 -3.92 -11.85 -0.75
N GLY A 98 -2.73 -11.69 -0.16
CA GLY A 98 -1.67 -10.81 -0.68
C GLY A 98 -1.98 -9.31 -0.64
N GLY A 99 -1.06 -8.52 -1.20
CA GLY A 99 -1.23 -7.08 -1.39
C GLY A 99 -1.18 -6.27 -0.10
N TRP A 100 -0.54 -6.79 0.95
CA TRP A 100 -0.35 -6.05 2.19
C TRP A 100 0.89 -5.17 2.09
N THR A 101 0.71 -3.89 2.35
CA THR A 101 1.81 -2.93 2.55
C THR A 101 2.21 -2.97 4.02
N ILE A 102 3.42 -3.45 4.29
CA ILE A 102 4.01 -3.32 5.62
C ILE A 102 4.41 -1.85 5.80
N PHE A 103 4.05 -1.29 6.95
CA PHE A 103 4.48 0.07 7.30
C PHE A 103 5.22 0.12 8.64
N GLN A 104 5.18 -0.97 9.40
CA GLN A 104 6.04 -1.16 10.54
C GLN A 104 6.40 -2.62 10.69
N ARG A 105 7.66 -2.87 11.05
CA ARG A 105 8.14 -4.21 11.37
C ARG A 105 9.07 -4.18 12.56
N ARG A 106 8.89 -5.15 13.45
CA ARG A 106 9.79 -5.46 14.57
C ARG A 106 10.06 -6.96 14.56
N SER A 107 11.28 -7.32 14.24
CA SER A 107 11.84 -8.65 14.13
C SER A 107 13.03 -8.85 15.08
N GLY A 108 13.62 -7.76 15.59
CA GLY A 108 14.66 -7.80 16.63
C GLY A 108 14.99 -6.42 17.20
N ALA A 109 16.27 -6.22 17.52
CA ALA A 109 16.83 -4.97 18.02
C ALA A 109 17.69 -4.27 16.96
N SER A 110 17.38 -4.46 15.67
CA SER A 110 18.23 -3.95 14.58
C SER A 110 18.13 -2.43 14.41
N VAL A 111 17.02 -1.84 14.85
CA VAL A 111 16.74 -0.40 14.76
C VAL A 111 16.17 0.09 16.08
N ASP A 112 16.68 1.23 16.54
CA ASP A 112 16.14 1.96 17.69
C ASP A 112 14.83 2.67 17.31
N PHE A 113 13.78 2.44 18.10
CA PHE A 113 12.46 3.05 17.94
C PHE A 113 12.20 4.16 18.98
N ASN A 114 13.13 4.43 19.90
CA ASN A 114 13.01 5.60 20.78
C ASN A 114 13.46 6.86 20.02
N ARG A 115 12.60 7.35 19.14
CA ARG A 115 12.90 8.42 18.17
C ARG A 115 11.98 9.63 18.35
N GLY A 116 12.47 10.78 17.89
CA GLY A 116 11.72 12.03 17.91
C GLY A 116 10.67 12.16 16.79
N TRP A 117 9.91 13.26 16.82
CA TRP A 117 8.79 13.53 15.93
C TRP A 117 9.16 13.43 14.45
N ASN A 118 10.28 14.06 14.06
CA ASN A 118 10.70 14.12 12.66
C ASN A 118 11.09 12.74 12.10
N ASP A 119 11.68 11.86 12.93
CA ASP A 119 11.99 10.49 12.52
C ASP A 119 10.69 9.72 12.26
N TYR A 120 9.69 9.84 13.14
CA TYR A 120 8.39 9.21 12.94
C TYR A 120 7.57 9.82 11.79
N LYS A 121 7.73 11.12 11.54
CA LYS A 121 7.13 11.84 10.43
C LYS A 121 7.60 11.30 9.08
N TYR A 122 8.92 11.21 8.90
CA TYR A 122 9.54 10.87 7.61
C TYR A 122 9.90 9.38 7.46
N GLY A 123 9.89 8.61 8.56
CA GLY A 123 10.24 7.20 8.56
C GLY A 123 11.71 6.93 8.84
N PHE A 124 12.00 5.70 9.26
CA PHE A 124 13.34 5.23 9.58
C PHE A 124 13.44 3.70 9.50
N GLY A 125 14.66 3.18 9.36
CA GLY A 125 14.95 1.75 9.29
C GLY A 125 15.03 1.21 7.86
N ASP A 126 14.87 -0.10 7.71
CA ASP A 126 14.97 -0.81 6.43
C ASP A 126 13.73 -1.69 6.21
N PRO A 127 12.99 -1.55 5.10
CA PRO A 127 11.84 -2.39 4.77
C PRO A 127 12.10 -3.91 4.82
N ASN A 128 13.34 -4.36 4.57
CA ASN A 128 13.70 -5.77 4.71
C ASN A 128 13.77 -6.25 6.18
N ASN A 129 13.94 -5.32 7.12
CA ASN A 129 14.22 -5.56 8.53
C ASN A 129 13.23 -4.78 9.43
N ASP A 130 13.73 -4.12 10.47
CA ASP A 130 12.92 -3.28 11.34
C ASP A 130 12.81 -1.87 10.76
N TYR A 131 11.60 -1.34 10.65
CA TYR A 131 11.38 0.01 10.13
C TYR A 131 10.02 0.59 10.53
N TRP A 132 9.92 1.90 10.34
CA TRP A 132 8.71 2.69 10.35
C TRP A 132 8.63 3.46 9.03
N LEU A 133 7.51 3.34 8.30
CA LEU A 133 7.36 3.92 6.97
C LEU A 133 7.31 5.46 6.95
N GLY A 134 6.90 6.06 8.08
CA GLY A 134 6.71 7.51 8.18
C GLY A 134 5.24 7.89 8.18
N ASN A 135 4.86 8.75 9.12
CA ASN A 135 3.47 9.16 9.33
C ASN A 135 2.90 9.91 8.13
N GLU A 136 3.71 10.71 7.42
CA GLU A 136 3.28 11.40 6.19
C GLU A 136 2.84 10.42 5.11
N ILE A 137 3.63 9.36 4.92
CA ILE A 137 3.33 8.32 3.93
C ILE A 137 2.10 7.53 4.34
N ILE A 138 1.98 7.13 5.61
CA ILE A 138 0.83 6.37 6.11
C ILE A 138 -0.45 7.20 6.01
N HIS A 139 -0.40 8.49 6.36
CA HIS A 139 -1.51 9.43 6.18
C HIS A 139 -1.89 9.58 4.69
N ALA A 140 -0.91 9.76 3.81
CA ALA A 140 -1.14 9.91 2.37
C ALA A 140 -1.79 8.66 1.75
N LEU A 141 -1.37 7.46 2.15
CA LEU A 141 -2.02 6.21 1.71
C LEU A 141 -3.47 6.16 2.22
N THR A 142 -3.64 6.30 3.54
CA THR A 142 -4.92 6.03 4.21
C THR A 142 -5.98 7.13 4.08
N SER A 143 -5.62 8.30 3.57
CA SER A 143 -6.57 9.40 3.28
C SER A 143 -7.25 9.29 1.91
N ARG A 144 -6.67 8.52 0.97
CA ARG A 144 -7.15 8.46 -0.42
C ARG A 144 -8.22 7.40 -0.64
N LYS A 145 -8.09 6.28 0.06
CA LYS A 145 -8.99 5.13 -0.03
C LYS A 145 -9.15 4.50 1.34
N SER A 146 -10.12 3.62 1.48
CA SER A 146 -10.27 2.81 2.69
C SER A 146 -9.20 1.71 2.72
N TYR A 147 -8.59 1.52 3.89
CA TYR A 147 -7.61 0.46 4.14
C TYR A 147 -8.03 -0.35 5.37
N GLN A 148 -7.91 -1.67 5.28
CA GLN A 148 -7.88 -2.56 6.44
C GLN A 148 -6.52 -2.51 7.12
N LEU A 149 -6.51 -2.65 8.44
CA LEU A 149 -5.30 -2.80 9.22
C LEU A 149 -5.20 -4.20 9.79
N ARG A 150 -4.03 -4.82 9.64
CA ARG A 150 -3.69 -6.06 10.33
C ARG A 150 -2.54 -5.84 11.29
N ILE A 151 -2.76 -6.17 12.55
CA ILE A 151 -1.75 -6.20 13.58
C ILE A 151 -1.47 -7.67 13.89
N ALA A 152 -0.21 -8.08 13.85
CA ALA A 152 0.17 -9.47 14.13
C ALA A 152 1.29 -9.51 15.17
N LEU A 153 1.01 -9.88 16.40
CA LEU A 153 2.01 -10.02 17.47
C LEU A 153 2.47 -11.46 17.57
N ARG A 154 3.76 -11.65 17.90
CA ARG A 154 4.33 -12.97 18.11
C ARG A 154 5.29 -12.91 19.29
N ASP A 155 4.99 -13.70 20.31
CA ASP A 155 5.90 -13.90 21.43
C ASP A 155 6.98 -14.93 21.05
N ALA A 156 8.14 -14.86 21.70
CA ALA A 156 9.23 -15.81 21.46
C ALA A 156 8.77 -17.23 21.82
N GLY A 157 8.47 -18.04 20.80
CA GLY A 157 7.95 -19.41 20.95
C GLY A 157 6.43 -19.56 20.87
N GLY A 158 5.68 -18.47 20.70
CA GLY A 158 4.22 -18.47 20.62
C GLY A 158 3.65 -18.53 19.19
N SER A 159 2.38 -18.94 19.11
CA SER A 159 1.56 -18.75 17.91
C SER A 159 1.27 -17.25 17.71
N PRO A 160 1.26 -16.75 16.46
CA PRO A 160 0.96 -15.36 16.20
C PRO A 160 -0.49 -15.04 16.58
N LYS A 161 -0.68 -14.00 17.39
CA LYS A 161 -1.99 -13.39 17.66
C LYS A 161 -2.21 -12.23 16.69
N TYR A 162 -3.43 -12.01 16.23
CA TYR A 162 -3.71 -10.91 15.30
C TYR A 162 -5.04 -10.22 15.54
N ILE A 163 -5.11 -8.97 15.11
CA ILE A 163 -6.33 -8.16 14.99
C ILE A 163 -6.44 -7.71 13.55
N LEU A 164 -7.68 -7.71 13.04
CA LEU A 164 -8.03 -7.13 11.77
C LEU A 164 -9.02 -5.98 12.02
N CYS A 165 -8.65 -4.77 11.64
CA CYS A 165 -9.52 -3.60 11.65
C CYS A 165 -10.12 -3.46 10.25
N ASN A 166 -11.43 -3.22 10.18
CA ASN A 166 -12.13 -3.02 8.92
C ASN A 166 -11.67 -1.74 8.23
N SER A 167 -11.43 -0.68 8.99
CA SER A 167 -10.87 0.57 8.48
C SER A 167 -9.74 1.07 9.37
N PHE A 168 -8.80 1.80 8.78
CA PHE A 168 -7.71 2.46 9.45
C PHE A 168 -7.25 3.69 8.67
N SER A 169 -6.99 4.76 9.38
CA SER A 169 -6.32 5.94 8.85
C SER A 169 -5.59 6.73 9.93
N LEU A 170 -4.62 7.53 9.49
CA LEU A 170 -4.03 8.57 10.33
C LEU A 170 -4.55 9.94 9.89
N GLY A 171 -4.77 10.84 10.86
CA GLY A 171 -4.99 12.26 10.61
C GLY A 171 -3.77 12.93 9.97
N SER A 172 -3.90 14.19 9.58
CA SER A 172 -2.75 14.97 9.07
C SER A 172 -1.80 15.36 10.20
N GLU A 173 -0.65 15.96 9.87
CA GLU A 173 0.27 16.51 10.87
C GLU A 173 -0.39 17.58 11.76
N GLN A 174 -1.30 18.38 11.19
CA GLN A 174 -2.05 19.40 11.96
C GLN A 174 -2.95 18.77 13.02
N ASP A 175 -3.46 17.56 12.76
CA ASP A 175 -4.19 16.74 13.74
C ASP A 175 -3.30 15.71 14.44
N LYS A 176 -1.97 15.94 14.40
CA LYS A 176 -0.96 15.12 15.09
C LYS A 176 -1.07 13.63 14.77
N TYR A 177 -1.37 13.31 13.51
CA TYR A 177 -1.51 11.94 13.02
C TYR A 177 -2.47 11.09 13.87
N ARG A 178 -3.57 11.67 14.35
CA ARG A 178 -4.57 10.97 15.16
C ARG A 178 -4.95 9.63 14.56
N LEU A 179 -5.00 8.60 15.39
CA LEU A 179 -5.37 7.25 14.97
C LEU A 179 -6.88 7.13 14.80
N TYR A 180 -7.32 6.72 13.62
CA TYR A 180 -8.69 6.30 13.36
C TYR A 180 -8.69 4.83 12.95
N ALA A 181 -9.54 4.02 13.56
CA ALA A 181 -9.72 2.64 13.17
C ALA A 181 -11.13 2.14 13.50
N ASP A 182 -11.65 1.23 12.67
CA ASP A 182 -12.84 0.46 12.97
C ASP A 182 -12.43 -0.96 13.32
N VAL A 183 -12.51 -1.31 14.61
CA VAL A 183 -12.23 -2.66 15.10
C VAL A 183 -13.54 -3.42 15.32
N PRO A 184 -13.71 -4.61 14.70
CA PRO A 184 -14.81 -5.49 15.08
C PRO A 184 -14.63 -5.89 16.54
N TYR A 185 -15.72 -5.78 17.33
CA TYR A 185 -15.72 -6.08 18.77
C TYR A 185 -15.15 -7.49 19.01
N ALA A 186 -13.88 -7.56 19.42
CA ALA A 186 -13.16 -8.78 19.65
C ALA A 186 -12.43 -8.65 20.98
N TYR A 187 -13.00 -9.27 22.01
CA TYR A 187 -12.41 -9.39 23.35
C TYR A 187 -11.07 -10.13 23.28
N SER A 188 -10.00 -9.38 23.07
CA SER A 188 -8.63 -9.88 23.12
C SER A 188 -7.77 -8.82 23.78
N GLU A 189 -6.80 -9.24 24.58
CA GLU A 189 -5.88 -8.35 25.30
C GLU A 189 -5.23 -7.31 24.38
N ILE A 190 -4.86 -7.70 23.16
CA ILE A 190 -4.29 -6.79 22.15
C ILE A 190 -5.37 -5.83 21.62
N GLY A 191 -6.61 -6.31 21.48
CA GLY A 191 -7.75 -5.56 20.98
C GLY A 191 -8.14 -4.44 21.92
N ASP A 192 -8.17 -4.74 23.22
CA ASP A 192 -8.49 -3.77 24.27
C ASP A 192 -7.44 -2.65 24.32
N ILE A 193 -6.15 -3.02 24.32
CA ILE A 193 -5.02 -2.07 24.25
C ILE A 193 -5.13 -1.20 22.99
N PHE A 194 -5.42 -1.79 21.84
CA PHE A 194 -5.53 -1.03 20.59
C PHE A 194 -6.73 -0.08 20.58
N TYR A 195 -7.86 -0.52 21.13
CA TYR A 195 -9.10 0.25 21.19
C TYR A 195 -8.92 1.57 21.96
N GLU A 196 -8.19 1.54 23.08
CA GLU A 196 -7.90 2.72 23.90
C GLU A 196 -7.10 3.81 23.16
N ASN A 197 -6.34 3.44 22.13
CA ASN A 197 -5.56 4.37 21.31
C ASN A 197 -6.38 5.01 20.18
N ILE A 198 -7.58 4.51 19.88
CA ILE A 198 -8.42 5.05 18.80
C ILE A 198 -8.91 6.45 19.21
N GLY A 199 -8.71 7.43 18.32
CA GLY A 199 -9.02 8.83 18.55
C GLY A 199 -7.91 9.62 19.25
N GLN A 200 -6.84 8.96 19.70
CA GLN A 200 -5.70 9.62 20.33
C GLN A 200 -4.72 10.20 19.30
N GLN A 201 -4.09 11.32 19.67
CA GLN A 201 -3.01 11.94 18.89
C GLN A 201 -1.71 11.16 19.08
N PHE A 202 -0.83 11.24 18.08
CA PHE A 202 0.49 10.63 18.14
C PHE A 202 1.42 11.46 19.03
N SER A 203 2.26 10.81 19.82
CA SER A 203 3.21 11.48 20.73
C SER A 203 4.60 10.87 20.62
N THR A 204 5.65 11.69 20.70
CA THR A 204 7.05 11.24 20.74
C THR A 204 7.74 11.87 21.94
N SER A 205 8.95 11.40 22.27
CA SER A 205 9.72 11.88 23.44
C SER A 205 10.02 13.39 23.42
N ASP A 206 9.92 14.01 22.26
CA ASP A 206 10.16 15.43 21.98
C ASP A 206 8.89 16.18 21.53
N SER A 207 7.73 15.53 21.50
CA SER A 207 6.44 16.12 21.14
C SER A 207 5.29 15.38 21.83
N ASP A 208 4.96 15.83 23.04
CA ASP A 208 3.83 15.33 23.82
C ASP A 208 2.50 15.91 23.31
N ASN A 209 1.60 15.03 22.84
CA ASN A 209 0.24 15.34 22.45
C ASN A 209 -0.78 14.41 23.13
N ASP A 210 -0.42 13.75 24.22
CA ASP A 210 -1.22 12.65 24.76
C ASP A 210 -2.41 13.07 25.65
N GLY A 211 -2.52 14.38 25.91
CA GLY A 211 -3.60 14.96 26.71
C GLY A 211 -3.46 14.70 28.22
N SER A 212 -2.39 14.04 28.65
CA SER A 212 -2.02 13.88 30.05
C SER A 212 -1.28 15.11 30.55
N TRP A 213 -1.73 15.69 31.65
CA TRP A 213 -1.05 16.81 32.30
C TRP A 213 0.02 16.38 33.31
N LEU A 214 0.15 15.07 33.53
CA LEU A 214 0.90 14.47 34.65
C LEU A 214 2.10 13.65 34.20
N ILE A 215 2.08 13.12 32.98
CA ILE A 215 3.06 12.14 32.47
C ILE A 215 3.32 12.45 31.00
N ASP A 216 4.59 12.51 30.62
CA ASP A 216 5.03 12.43 29.22
C ASP A 216 5.21 10.94 28.89
N CYS A 217 4.17 10.30 28.34
CA CYS A 217 4.15 8.85 28.17
C CYS A 217 5.29 8.36 27.27
N ALA A 218 5.72 9.18 26.31
CA ALA A 218 6.76 8.78 25.38
C ALA A 218 8.13 8.71 26.05
N ASN A 219 8.40 9.62 26.99
CA ASN A 219 9.60 9.58 27.82
C ASN A 219 9.54 8.48 28.91
N GLU A 220 8.36 8.18 29.45
CA GLU A 220 8.22 7.17 30.52
C GLU A 220 8.21 5.72 30.00
N HIS A 221 7.61 5.46 28.84
CA HIS A 221 7.39 4.10 28.33
C HIS A 221 8.24 3.71 27.11
N GLN A 222 9.13 4.60 26.63
CA GLN A 222 9.90 4.39 25.38
C GLN A 222 9.00 3.99 24.20
N GLY A 223 7.80 4.57 24.17
CA GLY A 223 6.69 4.23 23.27
C GLY A 223 6.07 5.49 22.67
N VAL A 224 5.18 5.31 21.69
CA VAL A 224 4.74 6.41 20.81
C VAL A 224 3.24 6.73 20.94
N VAL A 225 2.52 5.98 21.77
CA VAL A 225 1.10 6.22 22.07
C VAL A 225 0.82 5.81 23.52
N CYS A 226 0.07 6.62 24.28
CA CYS A 226 -0.33 6.31 25.65
C CYS A 226 -1.39 5.21 25.70
N THR A 227 -0.93 3.97 25.65
CA THR A 227 -1.42 2.95 26.57
C THR A 227 -0.21 2.13 27.03
N ASP A 228 -0.32 1.47 28.18
CA ASP A 228 0.70 0.71 28.92
C ASP A 228 1.37 -0.45 28.14
N ALA A 229 1.22 -0.48 26.82
CA ALA A 229 1.82 -1.47 25.94
C ALA A 229 2.24 -0.82 24.61
N SER A 230 3.55 -0.71 24.43
CA SER A 230 4.24 -0.47 23.14
C SER A 230 3.53 -1.12 21.93
N MET A 231 2.63 -0.36 21.29
CA MET A 231 1.72 -0.90 20.28
C MET A 231 2.46 -1.10 18.95
N LYS A 232 2.74 -2.36 18.61
CA LYS A 232 3.44 -2.74 17.36
C LYS A 232 2.43 -2.93 16.23
N ILE A 233 1.99 -1.83 15.62
CA ILE A 233 1.16 -1.85 14.40
C ILE A 233 2.00 -2.43 13.24
N LYS A 234 1.45 -3.21 12.28
CA LYS A 234 2.32 -3.93 11.30
C LYS A 234 1.99 -3.73 9.82
N ALA A 235 0.73 -3.80 9.40
CA ALA A 235 0.41 -3.83 7.96
C ALA A 235 -0.97 -3.25 7.64
N VAL A 236 -1.10 -2.59 6.48
CA VAL A 236 -2.38 -2.19 5.88
C VAL A 236 -2.61 -2.87 4.53
N LYS A 237 -3.88 -3.01 4.12
CA LYS A 237 -4.29 -3.45 2.78
C LYS A 237 -5.50 -2.65 2.31
N HIS A 238 -5.52 -2.28 1.04
CA HIS A 238 -6.64 -1.54 0.45
C HIS A 238 -7.95 -2.36 0.52
N LEU A 239 -9.05 -1.69 0.88
CA LEU A 239 -10.41 -2.21 0.81
C LEU A 239 -11.01 -1.94 -0.57
N GLU A 240 -11.30 -2.99 -1.33
CA GLU A 240 -12.25 -2.87 -2.44
C GLU A 240 -13.69 -2.83 -1.90
N THR A 241 -14.51 -1.92 -2.42
CA THR A 241 -15.97 -2.02 -2.35
C THR A 241 -16.43 -3.17 -3.25
N THR A 242 -16.12 -4.39 -2.86
CA THR A 242 -16.68 -5.59 -3.49
C THR A 242 -17.79 -6.10 -2.57
N VAL A 243 -19.01 -5.63 -2.83
CA VAL A 243 -20.21 -6.37 -2.45
C VAL A 243 -20.17 -7.69 -3.22
N LEU A 244 -19.75 -8.76 -2.55
CA LEU A 244 -20.01 -10.12 -2.98
C LEU A 244 -20.36 -10.97 -1.75
N GLY A 245 -21.65 -11.34 -1.67
CA GLY A 245 -22.05 -12.61 -1.07
C GLY A 245 -22.56 -12.55 0.37
N THR A 246 -23.87 -12.35 0.50
CA THR A 246 -24.66 -13.15 1.44
C THR A 246 -24.38 -14.64 1.24
N ILE A 247 -24.18 -15.35 2.35
CA ILE A 247 -24.55 -16.77 2.58
C ILE A 247 -25.06 -16.72 4.04
N ALA A 248 -26.33 -16.93 4.44
CA ALA A 248 -27.45 -17.72 3.92
C ALA A 248 -26.93 -19.08 3.43
N ASP A 249 -26.62 -20.03 4.31
CA ASP A 249 -27.50 -20.67 5.30
C ASP A 249 -26.82 -21.05 6.62
#